data_AF-A0A6G1YYQ2-F1
#
_entry.id   AF-A0A6G1YYQ2-F1
#
_cell.length_a   1.000
_cell.length_b   1.000
_cell.length_c   1.000
_cell.angle_alpha   90.00
_cell.angle_beta   90.00
_cell.angle_gamma   90.00
#
_symmetry.space_group_name_H-M   'P 1'
#
loop_
_entity.id
_entity.type
_entity.pdbx_description
1 polymer ?
#
loop_
_entity_poly.entity_id
_entity_poly.type
_entity_poly.pdbx_seq_one_letter_code
_entity_poly.pdbx_strand_id
1 'polypeptide(L)' 'MNRRVRSALAWGAVSLLLVGVLAQGATLFGLGIEASFWAVAAVALTAGIVVTSVTYVTEPRLERKGRA' A
#
# COMPACT_ATOMS: atom_id res chain seq x y z
N MET A 1 -8.17 9.25 -17.12
CA MET A 1 -7.05 8.78 -16.28
C MET A 1 -6.39 7.57 -16.94
N ASN A 2 -5.08 7.59 -17.15
CA ASN A 2 -4.36 6.46 -17.78
C ASN A 2 -4.50 5.17 -16.95
N ARG A 3 -4.61 4.02 -17.62
CA ARG A 3 -4.75 2.69 -16.96
C ARG A 3 -3.68 2.46 -15.89
N ARG A 4 -2.45 2.90 -16.15
CA ARG A 4 -1.30 2.84 -15.25
C ARG A 4 -1.50 3.59 -13.95
N VAL A 5 -1.97 4.84 -14.06
CA VAL A 5 -2.25 5.69 -12.90
C VAL A 5 -3.37 5.07 -12.07
N ARG A 6 -4.41 4.53 -12.72
CA ARG A 6 -5.52 3.86 -12.03
C ARG A 6 -5.06 2.60 -11.29
N SER A 7 -4.22 1.78 -11.93
CA SER A 7 -3.65 0.57 -11.33
C SER A 7 -2.75 0.89 -10.14
N ALA A 8 -1.82 1.83 -10.31
CA ALA A 8 -0.92 2.29 -9.26
C ALA A 8 -1.69 2.84 -8.04
N LEU A 9 -2.70 3.67 -8.26
CA LEU A 9 -3.54 4.20 -7.19
C LEU A 9 -4.36 3.10 -6.51
N ALA A 10 -4.87 2.12 -7.25
CA ALA A 10 -5.60 0.99 -6.68
C ALA A 10 -4.69 0.17 -5.74
N TRP A 11 -3.46 -0.15 -6.18
CA TRP A 11 -2.49 -0.85 -5.33
C TRP A 11 -2.05 -0.03 -4.13
N GLY A 12 -1.89 1.29 -4.29
CA GLY A 12 -1.66 2.21 -3.18
C GLY A 12 -2.78 2.19 -2.14
N ALA A 13 -4.04 2.25 -2.59
CA ALA A 13 -5.21 2.16 -1.73
C ALA A 13 -5.30 0.81 -1.01
N VAL A 14 -5.02 -0.29 -1.71
CA VAL A 14 -4.95 -1.64 -1.10
C VAL A 14 -3.89 -1.68 0.00
N SER A 15 -2.70 -1.12 -0.23
CA SER A 15 -1.65 -1.04 0.79
C SER A 15 -2.10 -0.25 2.02
N LEU A 16 -2.78 0.88 1.81
CA LEU A 16 -3.25 1.73 2.90
C LEU A 16 -4.28 0.99 3.76
N LEU A 17 -5.25 0.33 3.11
CA LEU A 17 -6.24 -0.50 3.79
C LEU A 17 -5.60 -1.67 4.53
N LEU A 18 -4.60 -2.33 3.93
CA LEU A 18 -3.88 -3.43 4.55
C LEU A 18 -3.21 -3.01 5.86
N VAL A 19 -2.55 -1.85 5.89
CA VAL A 19 -1.95 -1.32 7.14
C VAL A 19 -3.02 -1.12 8.21
N GLY A 20 -4.18 -0.58 7.85
CA GLY A 20 -5.31 -0.44 8.77
C GLY A 20 -5.82 -1.77 9.31
N VAL A 21 -5.99 -2.77 8.45
CA VAL A 21 -6.40 -4.13 8.84
C VAL A 21 -5.38 -4.78 9.76
N LEU A 22 -4.08 -4.64 9.48
CA LEU A 22 -3.02 -5.17 10.33
C LEU A 22 -2.98 -4.50 11.70
N ALA A 23 -3.13 -3.17 11.75
CA ALA A 23 -3.18 -2.43 13.00
C ALA A 23 -4.39 -2.85 13.86
N GLN A 24 -5.57 -2.99 13.25
CA GLN A 24 -6.76 -3.49 13.94
C GLN A 24 -6.59 -4.95 14.40
N GLY A 25 -6.00 -5.80 13.56
CA GLY A 25 -5.68 -7.17 13.90
C GLY A 25 -4.75 -7.25 15.11
N ALA A 26 -3.71 -6.41 15.16
CA ALA A 26 -2.80 -6.36 16.30
C ALA A 26 -3.50 -6.02 17.62
N THR A 27 -4.46 -5.09 17.58
CA THR A 27 -5.32 -4.77 18.74
C THR A 27 -6.20 -5.96 19.11
N LEU A 28 -6.85 -6.59 18.13
CA LEU A 28 -7.77 -7.72 18.36
C LEU A 28 -7.06 -8.94 18.96
N PHE A 29 -5.84 -9.23 18.49
CA PHE A 29 -5.03 -10.34 18.99
C PHE A 29 -4.22 -9.99 20.25
N GLY A 30 -4.34 -8.77 20.77
CA GLY A 30 -3.66 -8.36 22.00
C GLY A 30 -2.13 -8.37 21.88
N LEU A 31 -1.57 -8.04 20.72
CA LEU A 31 -0.12 -8.10 20.47
C LEU A 31 0.71 -7.05 21.25
N GLY A 32 0.08 -6.25 22.11
CA GLY A 32 0.75 -5.23 22.92
C GLY A 32 1.33 -4.06 22.13
N ILE A 33 0.89 -3.86 20.87
CA ILE A 33 1.34 -2.76 20.02
C ILE A 33 0.56 -1.50 20.38
N GLU A 34 1.12 -0.69 21.28
CA GLU A 34 0.59 0.64 21.63
C GLU A 34 0.97 1.69 20.58
N ALA A 35 0.40 1.57 19.38
CA ALA A 35 0.55 2.60 18.35
C ALA A 35 -0.58 3.61 18.45
N SER A 36 -0.25 4.90 18.51
CA SER A 36 -1.26 5.95 18.42
C SER A 36 -1.92 5.96 17.03
N PHE A 37 -3.18 6.41 16.96
CA PHE A 37 -3.90 6.54 15.69
C PHE A 37 -3.09 7.30 14.63
N TRP A 38 -2.43 8.39 15.04
CA TRP A 38 -1.60 9.22 14.16
C TRP A 38 -0.36 8.48 13.65
N ALA A 39 0.26 7.63 14.47
CA ALA A 39 1.37 6.80 14.04
C ALA A 39 0.93 5.78 12.98
N VAL A 40 -0.21 5.11 13.19
CA VAL A 40 -0.78 4.17 12.21
C VAL A 40 -1.14 4.89 10.91
N ALA A 41 -1.77 6.06 10.99
CA ALA A 41 -2.13 6.86 9.82
C ALA A 41 -0.90 7.29 9.02
N ALA A 42 0.17 7.74 9.70
CA ALA A 42 1.41 8.12 9.05
C ALA A 42 2.07 6.95 8.31
N VAL A 43 2.10 5.76 8.93
CA VAL A 43 2.63 4.55 8.29
C VAL A 43 1.77 4.13 7.10
N ALA A 44 0.45 4.16 7.24
CA ALA A 44 -0.48 3.79 6.17
C ALA A 44 -0.35 4.71 4.95
N LEU A 45 -0.25 6.03 5.17
CA LEU A 45 -0.02 7.01 4.11
C LEU A 45 1.33 6.81 3.42
N THR A 46 2.40 6.63 4.21
CA THR A 46 3.75 6.42 3.68
C THR A 46 3.81 5.15 2.83
N ALA A 47 3.25 4.04 3.32
CA ALA A 47 3.18 2.78 2.59
C ALA A 47 2.37 2.94 1.29
N GLY A 48 1.21 3.59 1.34
CA GLY A 48 0.38 3.87 0.16
C GLY A 48 1.14 4.65 -0.92
N ILE A 49 1.89 5.69 -0.55
CA ILE A 49 2.71 6.48 -1.47
C ILE A 49 3.81 5.62 -2.10
N VAL A 50 4.52 4.84 -1.28
CA VAL A 50 5.59 3.94 -1.75
C VAL A 50 5.04 2.91 -2.73
N VAL A 51 3.96 2.21 -2.37
CA VAL A 51 3.36 1.18 -3.23
C VAL A 51 2.81 1.77 -4.53
N THR A 52 2.17 2.94 -4.47
CA THR A 52 1.72 3.65 -5.68
C THR A 52 2.91 3.94 -6.60
N SER A 53 3.99 4.49 -6.04
CA SER A 53 5.19 4.87 -6.79
C SER A 53 5.87 3.65 -7.41
N VAL A 54 6.06 2.58 -6.63
CA VAL A 54 6.68 1.33 -7.10
C VAL A 54 5.83 0.69 -8.19
N THR A 55 4.52 0.59 -7.99
CA THR A 55 3.60 0.00 -8.99
C THR A 55 3.67 0.77 -10.31
N TYR A 56 3.63 2.10 -10.23
CA TYR A 56 3.72 2.95 -11.43
C TYR A 56 5.02 2.76 -12.21
N VAL A 57 6.15 2.60 -11.51
CA VAL A 57 7.48 2.41 -12.13
C VAL A 57 7.69 0.99 -12.64
N THR A 58 7.11 -0.02 -12.00
CA THR A 58 7.35 -1.43 -12.31
C THR A 58 6.43 -1.98 -13.39
N GLU A 59 5.19 -1.52 -13.51
CA GLU A 59 4.23 -1.94 -14.55
C GLU A 59 4.85 -1.94 -15.96
N PRO A 60 5.53 -0.87 -16.43
CA PRO A 60 6.15 -0.84 -17.74
C PRO A 60 7.29 -1.85 -17.90
N ARG A 61 8.03 -2.13 -16.82
CA ARG A 61 9.16 -3.07 -16.83
C ARG A 61 8.68 -4.51 -16.95
N LEU A 62 7.57 -4.84 -16.30
CA LEU A 62 6.94 -6.15 -16.35
C LEU A 62 6.24 -6.40 -17.69
N GLU A 63 5.52 -5.42 -18.22
CA GLU A 63 4.93 -5.50 -19.57
C GLU A 63 5.98 -5.76 -20.66
N ARG A 64 7.18 -5.21 -20.50
CA ARG A 64 8.28 -5.38 -21.47
C ARG A 64 8.96 -6.75 -21.35
N LYS A 65 9.07 -7.31 -20.14
CA LYS A 65 9.61 -8.66 -19.90
C LYS A 65 8.65 -9.77 -20.33
N GLY A 66 7.34 -9.57 -20.19
CA GLY A 66 6.32 -10.57 -20.58
C GLY A 66 6.02 -10.66 -22.08
N ARG A 67 6.70 -9.89 -22.93
CA ARG A 67 6.57 -9.93 -24.40
C ARG A 67 7.79 -10.54 -25.11
N ALA A 68 8.77 -11.03 -24.35
CA ALA A 68 9.88 -11.83 -24.85
C ALA A 68 9.57 -13.31 -24.60
#